data_AF-A0A533HTC2-F1
#
_entry.id   AF-A0A533HTC2-F1
#
_cell.length_a   1.000
_cell.length_b   1.000
_cell.length_c   1.000
_cell.angle_alpha   90.00
_cell.angle_beta   90.00
_cell.angle_gamma   90.00
#
_symmetry.space_group_name_H-M   'P 1'
#
loop_
_entity.id
_entity.type
_entity.pdbx_description
1 polymer ?
#
loop_
_entity_poly.entity_id
_entity_poly.type
_entity_poly.pdbx_seq_one_letter_code
_entity_poly.pdbx_strand_id
1 'polypeptide(L)' 'MSQLGMMVIAVGLSSYNIALFHLVNHAFYKALLFLGAGAVIHAVADNQDFRRYGGLKAFLPLTYSVMLIASLSLVAFPF' A
#
# COMPACT_ATOMS: atom_id res chain seq x y z
N MET A 1 3.20 -9.02 -5.83
CA MET A 1 3.16 -9.89 -7.02
C MET A 1 1.75 -10.32 -7.41
N SER A 2 0.83 -10.58 -6.49
CA SER A 2 -0.56 -10.97 -6.83
C SER A 2 -1.31 -9.98 -7.72
N GLN A 3 -1.31 -8.68 -7.38
CA GLN A 3 -2.01 -7.63 -8.15
C GLN A 3 -1.47 -7.48 -9.59
N LEU A 4 -0.15 -7.63 -9.75
CA LEU A 4 0.51 -7.56 -11.05
C LEU A 4 0.08 -8.72 -11.96
N GLY A 5 -0.13 -9.92 -11.39
CA GLY A 5 -0.71 -11.05 -12.12
C GLY A 5 -2.13 -10.76 -12.63
N MET A 6 -2.98 -10.10 -11.83
CA MET A 6 -4.32 -9.71 -12.28
C MET A 6 -4.28 -8.69 -13.43
N MET A 7 -3.34 -7.74 -13.40
CA MET A 7 -3.12 -6.80 -14.51
C MET A 7 -2.71 -7.55 -15.79
N VAL A 8 -1.80 -8.52 -15.70
CA VAL A 8 -1.35 -9.33 -16.84
C VAL A 8 -2.50 -10.14 -17.43
N ILE A 9 -3.38 -10.71 -16.58
CA ILE A 9 -4.59 -11.41 -17.03
C ILE A 9 -5.52 -10.44 -17.78
N ALA A 10 -5.74 -9.23 -17.26
CA ALA A 10 -6.59 -8.23 -17.92
C ALA A 10 -6.03 -7.81 -19.30
N VAL A 11 -4.70 -7.68 -19.42
CA VAL A 11 -4.03 -7.46 -20.72
C VAL A 11 -4.25 -8.64 -21.66
N GLY A 12 -4.13 -9.89 -21.18
CA GLY A 12 -4.39 -11.10 -21.97
C GLY A 12 -5.83 -11.21 -22.49
N LEU A 13 -6.80 -10.64 -21.76
CA LEU A 13 -8.20 -10.51 -22.17
C LEU A 13 -8.46 -9.27 -23.04
N SER A 14 -7.41 -8.61 -23.55
CA SER A 14 -7.49 -7.37 -24.34
C SER A 14 -8.17 -6.19 -23.62
N SER A 15 -8.27 -6.22 -22.30
CA SER A 15 -8.86 -5.17 -21.46
C SER A 15 -7.81 -4.15 -21.00
N TYR A 16 -7.14 -3.51 -21.95
CA TYR A 16 -6.01 -2.61 -21.70
C TYR A 16 -6.35 -1.41 -20.81
N ASN A 17 -7.53 -0.81 -21.00
CA ASN A 17 -7.99 0.34 -20.21
C ASN A 17 -8.10 -0.01 -18.72
N ILE A 18 -8.65 -1.18 -18.39
CA ILE A 18 -8.81 -1.65 -17.02
C ILE A 18 -7.43 -1.97 -16.41
N ALA A 19 -6.56 -2.63 -17.17
CA ALA A 19 -5.21 -2.95 -16.73
C ALA A 19 -4.40 -1.69 -16.40
N LEU A 20 -4.44 -0.66 -17.27
CA LEU A 20 -3.77 0.62 -17.05
C LEU A 20 -4.37 1.39 -15.87
N PHE A 21 -5.70 1.47 -15.78
CA PHE A 21 -6.36 2.10 -14.64
C PHE A 21 -5.93 1.45 -13.32
N HIS A 22 -5.93 0.12 -13.27
CA HIS A 22 -5.52 -0.61 -12.08
C HIS A 22 -4.02 -0.44 -11.79
N LEU A 23 -3.15 -0.42 -12.81
CA LEU A 23 -1.71 -0.18 -12.66
C LEU A 23 -1.39 1.19 -12.04
N VAL A 24 -2.03 2.25 -12.53
CA VAL A 24 -1.80 3.61 -12.04
C VAL A 24 -2.22 3.74 -10.58
N ASN A 25 -3.43 3.29 -10.24
CA ASN A 25 -3.90 3.28 -8.85
C ASN A 25 -2.97 2.43 -7.97
N HIS A 26 -2.55 1.27 -8.47
CA HIS A 26 -1.61 0.39 -7.78
C HIS A 26 -0.27 1.04 -7.48
N ALA A 27 0.29 1.79 -8.42
CA ALA A 27 1.51 2.54 -8.17
C ALA A 27 1.33 3.54 -7.01
N PHE A 28 0.23 4.29 -6.98
CA PHE A 28 -0.03 5.28 -5.93
C PHE A 28 -0.17 4.66 -4.54
N TYR A 29 -1.06 3.68 -4.35
CA TYR A 29 -1.23 3.09 -3.02
C TYR A 29 -0.01 2.28 -2.58
N LYS A 30 0.74 1.66 -3.50
CA LYS A 30 2.03 1.04 -3.15
C LYS A 30 3.05 2.07 -2.72
N ALA A 31 3.19 3.19 -3.43
CA ALA A 31 4.11 4.27 -3.05
C ALA A 31 3.80 4.81 -1.65
N LEU A 32 2.51 5.03 -1.34
CA LEU A 32 2.08 5.46 -0.01
C LEU A 32 2.41 4.44 1.08
N LEU A 33 2.19 3.15 0.85
CA LEU A 33 2.53 2.11 1.82
C LEU A 33 4.04 2.00 2.05
N PHE A 34 4.86 2.11 1.01
CA PHE A 34 6.32 2.07 1.16
C PHE A 34 6.88 3.31 1.86
N LEU A 35 6.38 4.50 1.54
CA LEU A 35 6.74 5.73 2.25
C LEU A 35 6.32 5.68 3.72
N GLY A 36 5.10 5.21 4.01
CA GLY A 36 4.62 5.04 5.38
C GLY A 36 5.44 4.02 6.18
N ALA A 37 5.79 2.89 5.56
CA ALA A 37 6.69 1.91 6.17
C ALA A 37 8.07 2.51 6.45
N GLY A 38 8.65 3.26 5.52
CA GLY A 38 9.92 3.97 5.72
C GLY A 38 9.87 4.96 6.89
N ALA A 39 8.78 5.72 7.01
CA ALA A 39 8.57 6.64 8.14
C ALA A 39 8.48 5.89 9.49
N VAL A 40 7.81 4.72 9.52
CA VAL A 40 7.74 3.88 10.73
C VAL A 40 9.12 3.33 11.08
N ILE A 41 9.84 2.74 10.11
CA ILE A 41 11.18 2.16 10.31
C ILE A 41 12.15 3.21 10.87
N HIS A 42 12.14 4.41 10.28
CA HIS A 42 12.96 5.51 10.76
C HIS A 42 12.60 5.93 12.19
N ALA A 43 11.31 5.98 12.52
CA ALA A 43 10.84 6.33 13.86
C ALA A 43 11.16 5.29 14.94
N VAL A 44 11.41 4.03 14.57
CA VAL A 44 11.75 2.93 15.49
C VAL A 44 13.23 2.53 15.45
N ALA A 45 14.09 3.49 15.07
CA ALA A 45 15.55 3.31 15.00
C ALA A 45 15.97 2.14 14.09
N ASP A 46 15.40 2.10 12.88
CA ASP A 46 15.69 1.13 11.81
C ASP A 46 15.40 -0.34 12.16
N ASN A 47 14.70 -0.59 13.26
CA ASN A 47 14.28 -1.91 13.67
C ASN A 47 13.08 -2.36 12.83
N GLN A 48 13.22 -3.41 12.02
CA GLN A 48 12.14 -3.93 11.17
C GLN A 48 11.34 -5.08 11.79
N ASP A 49 11.63 -5.46 13.04
CA ASP A 49 10.93 -6.55 13.72
C ASP A 49 9.59 -6.07 14.31
N PHE A 50 8.49 -6.42 13.64
CA PHE A 50 7.13 -6.10 14.05
C PHE A 50 6.78 -6.54 15.48
N ARG A 51 7.45 -7.56 16.03
CA ARG A 51 7.22 -8.01 17.42
C ARG A 51 7.62 -6.95 18.46
N ARG A 52 8.47 -6.00 18.06
CA ARG A 52 8.93 -4.89 18.89
C ARG A 52 8.11 -3.62 18.67
N TYR A 53 7.08 -3.67 17.82
CA TYR A 53 6.21 -2.54 17.56
C TYR A 53 5.00 -2.58 18.50
N GLY A 54 4.52 -1.40 18.93
CA GLY A 54 3.32 -1.27 19.75
C GLY A 54 2.94 0.18 19.95
N GLY A 55 1.63 0.47 20.01
CA GLY A 55 1.14 1.82 20.35
C GLY A 55 1.43 2.94 19.33
N LEU A 56 1.93 2.62 18.13
CA LEU A 56 2.42 3.62 17.16
C LEU A 56 1.36 4.64 16.70
N LYS A 57 0.06 4.31 16.80
CA LYS A 57 -1.03 5.23 16.40
C LYS A 57 -0.96 6.59 17.11
N ALA A 58 -0.60 6.60 18.40
CA ALA A 58 -0.52 7.83 19.19
C ALA A 58 0.70 8.68 18.82
N PHE A 59 1.79 8.03 18.40
CA PHE A 59 3.06 8.69 18.06
C PHE A 59 3.14 9.13 16.59
N LEU A 60 2.51 8.37 15.69
CA LEU A 60 2.55 8.59 14.24
C LEU A 60 1.12 8.63 13.65
N PRO A 61 0.24 9.56 14.09
CA PRO A 61 -1.16 9.58 13.68
C PRO A 61 -1.34 9.83 12.17
N LEU A 62 -0.48 10.66 11.57
CA LEU A 62 -0.51 10.92 10.13
C LEU A 62 -0.12 9.67 9.33
N THR A 63 1.03 9.06 9.66
CA THR A 63 1.53 7.84 9.01
C THR A 63 0.51 6.71 9.13
N TYR A 64 -0.09 6.53 10.32
CA TYR A 64 -1.15 5.56 10.54
C TYR A 64 -2.35 5.79 9.64
N SER A 65 -2.86 7.03 9.57
CA SER A 65 -4.05 7.36 8.77
C SER A 65 -3.82 7.16 7.28
N VAL A 66 -2.66 7.60 6.77
CA VAL A 66 -2.29 7.43 5.35
C VAL A 66 -2.10 5.95 5.01
N MET A 67 -1.41 5.18 5.85
CA MET A 67 -1.23 3.74 5.64
C MET A 67 -2.57 2.98 5.70
N LEU A 68 -3.49 3.40 6.57
CA LEU A 68 -4.83 2.82 6.65
C LEU A 68 -5.61 3.05 5.34
N ILE A 69 -5.65 4.29 4.85
CA ILE A 69 -6.31 4.63 3.58
C ILE A 69 -5.70 3.83 2.42
N ALA A 70 -4.36 3.81 2.31
CA ALA A 70 -3.69 3.07 1.25
C ALA A 70 -3.93 1.54 1.33
N SER A 71 -4.05 0.99 2.55
CA SER A 71 -4.37 -0.42 2.76
C SER A 71 -5.81 -0.73 2.34
N LEU A 72 -6.76 0.13 2.67
CA LEU A 72 -8.17 0.00 2.25
C LEU A 72 -8.31 0.07 0.73
N SER A 73 -7.59 0.98 0.07
CA SER A 73 -7.55 1.04 -1.40
C SER A 73 -6.96 -0.24 -2.02
N LEU A 74 -5.93 -0.83 -1.39
CA LEU A 74 -5.28 -2.04 -1.90
C LEU A 74 -6.20 -3.28 -1.84
N VAL A 75 -7.05 -3.39 -0.82
CA VAL A 75 -8.02 -4.49 -0.68
C VAL A 75 -9.32 -4.25 -1.46
N ALA A 76 -9.36 -3.20 -2.29
CA ALA A 76 -10.54 -2.80 -3.07
C ALA A 76 -11.79 -2.56 -2.19
N PHE A 77 -11.60 -1.90 -1.04
CA PHE A 77 -12.73 -1.49 -0.21
C PHE A 77 -13.61 -0.49 -0.99
N PRO A 78 -14.95 -0.63 -0.96
CA PRO A 78 -15.85 0.15 -1.81
C PRO A 78 -15.95 1.62 -1.38
N PHE A 79 -15.63 2.53 -2.30
CA PHE A 79 -15.91 3.98 -2.29
C PHE A 79 -15.52 4.63 -3.62
#